data_AF-A0A2W6FXV3-F1
#
_entry.id   AF-A0A2W6FXV3-F1
#
_cell.length_a   1.000
_cell.length_b   1.000
_cell.length_c   1.000
_cell.angle_alpha   90.00
_cell.angle_beta   90.00
_cell.angle_gamma   90.00
#
_symmetry.space_group_name_H-M   'P 1'
#
loop_
_entity.id
_entity.type
_entity.pdbx_description
1 polymer ?
#
loop_
_entity_poly.entity_id
_entity_poly.type
_entity_poly.pdbx_seq_one_letter_code
_entity_poly.pdbx_strand_id
1 'polypeptide(L)'
;MMLSHRARVGAASGIVVAAVTVGLAPPGAAQPAPRNQASQVVTLTGASSINQTEARYEVKGTDLGIMWTDERGQILAAFGDTFGAGWAGSDLYFTMTQYDRYNVSLMHATLPATSVNPATAP
;
A
#
# COMPACT_ATOMS: atom_id res chain seq x y z
N MET A 1 -1.01 83.49 -15.49
CA MET A 1 -2.25 82.69 -15.46
C MET A 1 -2.03 81.45 -16.32
N MET A 2 -1.94 80.26 -15.72
CA MET A 2 -2.25 78.92 -16.27
C MET A 2 -1.53 78.49 -17.58
N LEU A 3 -0.93 77.31 -17.76
CA LEU A 3 -1.18 76.00 -17.18
C LEU A 3 0.07 75.11 -17.40
N SER A 4 0.31 74.25 -16.44
CA SER A 4 1.40 73.28 -16.35
C SER A 4 1.12 72.03 -17.19
N HIS A 5 2.13 71.53 -17.92
CA HIS A 5 2.11 70.16 -18.44
C HIS A 5 3.08 69.30 -17.64
N ARG A 6 2.52 68.49 -16.74
CA ARG A 6 3.24 67.43 -16.02
C ARG A 6 3.52 66.29 -17.00
N ALA A 7 4.78 66.08 -17.36
CA ALA A 7 5.20 64.83 -17.99
C ALA A 7 5.12 63.71 -16.94
N ARG A 8 4.17 62.79 -17.11
CA ARG A 8 4.09 61.57 -16.30
C ARG A 8 5.14 60.60 -16.84
N VAL A 9 6.26 60.46 -16.13
CA VAL A 9 7.18 59.33 -16.33
C VAL A 9 6.44 58.08 -15.85
N GLY A 10 5.95 57.29 -16.80
CA GLY A 10 5.41 55.96 -16.51
C GLY A 10 6.57 55.06 -16.10
N ALA A 11 6.60 54.68 -14.82
CA ALA A 11 7.49 53.62 -14.35
C ALA A 11 7.00 52.30 -14.96
N ALA A 12 7.70 51.81 -15.99
CA ALA A 12 7.50 50.46 -16.47
C ALA A 12 8.10 49.50 -15.43
N SER A 13 7.26 48.97 -14.54
CA SER A 13 7.63 47.85 -13.68
C SER A 13 7.90 46.62 -14.55
N GLY A 14 9.17 46.34 -14.82
CA GLY A 14 9.58 45.10 -15.46
C GLY A 14 9.30 43.93 -14.52
N ILE A 15 8.40 43.03 -14.92
CA ILE A 15 8.20 41.76 -14.24
C ILE A 15 9.44 40.92 -14.47
N VAL A 16 10.24 40.68 -13.42
CA VAL A 16 11.30 39.68 -13.44
C VAL A 16 10.65 38.31 -13.24
N VAL A 17 10.51 37.56 -14.33
CA VAL A 17 10.13 36.14 -14.26
C VAL A 17 11.39 35.35 -13.93
N ALA A 18 11.55 34.96 -12.67
CA ALA A 18 12.56 33.98 -12.29
C ALA A 18 12.13 32.61 -12.82
N ALA A 19 12.82 32.12 -13.86
CA ALA A 19 12.62 30.76 -14.34
C ALA A 19 13.11 29.78 -13.26
N VAL A 20 12.18 29.04 -12.65
CA VAL A 20 12.51 27.90 -11.81
C VAL A 20 12.98 26.78 -12.75
N THR A 21 14.28 26.57 -12.84
CA THR A 21 14.85 25.41 -13.51
C THR A 21 14.59 24.17 -12.66
N VAL A 22 13.55 23.41 -13.00
CA VAL A 22 13.37 22.06 -12.47
C VAL A 22 14.44 21.19 -13.13
N GLY A 23 15.57 21.01 -12.44
CA GLY A 23 16.57 20.04 -12.86
C GLY A 23 15.97 18.65 -12.83
N LEU A 24 15.96 17.95 -13.98
CA LEU A 24 15.67 16.53 -14.01
C LEU A 24 16.75 15.83 -13.19
N ALA A 25 16.37 15.26 -12.05
CA ALA A 25 17.26 14.36 -11.32
C ALA A 25 17.69 13.24 -12.29
N PRO A 26 18.98 12.90 -12.36
CA PRO A 26 19.42 11.76 -13.15
C PRO A 26 18.59 10.52 -12.76
N PRO A 27 18.20 9.67 -13.71
CA PRO A 27 17.54 8.42 -13.39
C PRO A 27 18.39 7.67 -12.36
N GLY A 28 17.86 7.48 -11.16
CA GLY A 28 18.54 6.67 -10.15
C GLY A 28 18.69 5.26 -10.71
N ALA A 29 19.92 4.76 -10.78
CA ALA A 29 20.14 3.35 -11.08
C ALA A 29 19.42 2.53 -10.00
N ALA A 30 18.51 1.65 -10.39
CA ALA A 30 17.89 0.73 -9.45
C ALA A 30 19.00 -0.14 -8.87
N GLN A 31 19.35 0.09 -7.59
CA GLN A 31 20.31 -0.75 -6.89
C GLN A 31 19.69 -2.15 -6.79
N PRO A 32 20.34 -3.20 -7.32
CA PRO A 32 19.86 -4.56 -7.13
C PRO A 32 19.76 -4.82 -5.63
N ALA A 33 18.61 -5.29 -5.17
CA ALA A 33 18.44 -5.66 -3.78
C ALA A 33 19.56 -6.65 -3.39
N PRO A 34 20.27 -6.42 -2.27
CA PRO A 34 21.34 -7.31 -1.86
C PRO A 34 20.83 -8.76 -1.75
N ARG A 35 21.36 -9.65 -2.58
CA ARG A 35 20.98 -11.07 -2.54
C ARG A 35 21.48 -11.68 -1.24
N ASN A 36 20.67 -12.53 -0.61
CA ASN A 36 20.98 -13.30 0.61
C ASN A 36 21.19 -12.47 1.90
N GLN A 37 20.66 -11.25 2.00
CA GLN A 37 20.68 -10.46 3.24
C GLN A 37 19.37 -10.51 4.04
N ALA A 38 18.35 -11.21 3.54
CA ALA A 38 17.10 -11.39 4.27
C ALA A 38 17.20 -12.65 5.14
N SER A 39 17.14 -12.46 6.45
CA SER A 39 16.86 -13.53 7.41
C SER A 39 15.47 -13.31 7.99
N GLN A 40 14.76 -14.42 8.27
CA GLN A 40 13.49 -14.32 8.99
C GLN A 40 13.76 -13.81 10.41
N VAL A 41 13.14 -12.68 10.77
CA VAL A 41 13.23 -12.13 12.12
C VAL A 41 12.23 -12.83 13.04
N VAL A 42 10.96 -12.91 12.62
CA VAL A 42 9.87 -13.49 13.42
C VAL A 42 8.67 -13.86 12.56
N THR A 43 7.89 -14.84 13.02
CA THR A 43 6.57 -15.17 12.45
C THR A 43 5.49 -14.28 13.06
N LEU A 44 4.65 -13.65 12.23
CA LEU A 44 3.64 -12.69 12.67
C LEU A 44 2.23 -13.27 12.87
N THR A 45 1.86 -14.32 12.14
CA THR A 45 0.53 -14.98 12.23
C THR A 45 0.63 -16.49 12.54
N GLY A 46 -0.43 -17.10 13.07
CA GLY A 46 -0.49 -18.54 13.36
C GLY A 46 -0.02 -18.96 14.76
N ALA A 47 -0.12 -20.24 15.08
CA ALA A 47 0.24 -20.81 16.39
C ALA A 47 1.68 -20.49 16.82
N SER A 48 2.64 -20.50 15.88
CA SER A 48 4.06 -20.22 16.17
C SER A 48 4.42 -18.73 16.11
N SER A 49 3.43 -17.84 15.95
CA SER A 49 3.70 -16.40 15.93
C SER A 49 4.06 -15.87 17.32
N ILE A 50 4.87 -14.80 17.37
CA ILE A 50 5.25 -14.12 18.62
C ILE A 50 4.05 -13.66 19.46
N ASN A 51 2.92 -13.41 18.79
CA ASN A 51 1.69 -12.97 19.42
C ASN A 51 0.65 -14.08 19.58
N GLN A 52 0.94 -15.35 19.23
CA GLN A 52 0.00 -16.49 19.30
C GLN A 52 -1.37 -16.17 18.68
N THR A 53 -1.34 -15.55 17.50
CA THR A 53 -2.53 -14.97 16.86
C THR A 53 -3.62 -15.99 16.54
N GLU A 54 -3.27 -17.26 16.33
CA GLU A 54 -4.26 -18.33 16.17
C GLU A 54 -5.06 -18.57 17.45
N ALA A 55 -4.40 -18.69 18.59
CA ALA A 55 -5.08 -18.97 19.86
C ALA A 55 -5.85 -17.75 20.39
N ARG A 56 -5.39 -16.52 20.09
CA ARG A 56 -5.96 -15.28 20.63
C ARG A 56 -7.01 -14.64 19.73
N TYR A 57 -6.87 -14.80 18.42
CA TYR A 57 -7.67 -14.07 17.43
C TYR A 57 -8.19 -14.98 16.31
N GLU A 58 -7.96 -16.29 16.39
CA GLU A 58 -8.28 -17.25 15.32
C GLU A 58 -7.61 -16.92 13.98
N VAL A 59 -6.51 -16.16 14.00
CA VAL A 59 -5.73 -15.81 12.81
C VAL A 59 -4.60 -16.82 12.62
N LYS A 60 -4.83 -17.80 11.73
CA LYS A 60 -3.84 -18.82 11.36
C LYS A 60 -2.83 -18.29 10.33
N GLY A 61 -3.30 -17.52 9.36
CA GLY A 61 -2.45 -16.98 8.29
C GLY A 61 -3.17 -15.91 7.49
N THR A 62 -2.40 -15.19 6.68
CA THR A 62 -2.90 -14.15 5.77
C THR A 62 -2.12 -14.19 4.46
N ASP A 63 -2.79 -13.87 3.36
CA ASP A 63 -2.19 -13.88 2.02
C ASP A 63 -1.33 -12.62 1.78
N LEU A 64 -1.64 -11.48 2.43
CA LEU A 64 -0.93 -10.21 2.23
C LEU A 64 -0.82 -9.36 3.50
N GLY A 65 0.23 -8.55 3.59
CA GLY A 65 0.41 -7.53 4.62
C GLY A 65 1.00 -6.24 4.05
N ILE A 66 0.35 -5.11 4.30
CA ILE A 66 0.87 -3.78 3.99
C ILE A 66 1.46 -3.22 5.27
N MET A 67 2.72 -2.79 5.23
CA MET A 67 3.39 -2.17 6.37
C MET A 67 3.76 -0.72 6.05
N TRP A 68 3.64 0.16 7.04
CA TRP A 68 4.06 1.55 6.94
C TRP A 68 4.48 2.07 8.33
N THR A 69 5.19 3.19 8.37
CA THR A 69 5.52 3.88 9.61
C THR A 69 4.53 5.01 9.87
N ASP A 70 4.06 5.20 11.11
CA ASP A 70 3.42 6.45 11.49
C ASP A 70 4.43 7.57 11.76
N GLU A 71 3.94 8.77 12.08
CA GLU A 71 4.75 9.94 12.41
C GLU A 71 5.64 9.76 13.66
N ARG A 72 5.38 8.72 14.46
CA ARG A 72 6.14 8.37 15.68
C ARG A 72 7.18 7.28 15.41
N GLY A 73 7.32 6.82 14.17
CA GLY A 73 8.25 5.77 13.79
C GLY A 73 7.79 4.36 14.19
N GLN A 74 6.51 4.16 14.52
CA GLN A 74 5.97 2.83 14.79
C GLN A 74 5.62 2.14 13.48
N ILE A 75 5.94 0.84 13.37
CA ILE A 75 5.50 0.03 12.23
C ILE A 75 4.06 -0.40 12.47
N LEU A 76 3.17 0.04 11.58
CA LEU A 76 1.81 -0.46 11.48
C LEU A 76 1.72 -1.48 10.36
N ALA A 77 0.85 -2.46 10.52
CA ALA A 77 0.56 -3.44 9.50
C ALA A 77 -0.96 -3.59 9.34
N ALA A 78 -1.42 -3.67 8.10
CA ALA A 78 -2.76 -4.13 7.75
C ALA A 78 -2.62 -5.46 7.00
N PHE A 79 -3.36 -6.47 7.43
CA PHE A 79 -3.41 -7.77 6.77
C PHE A 79 -4.59 -7.83 5.79
N GLY A 80 -4.39 -8.53 4.68
CA GLY A 80 -5.45 -8.84 3.72
C GLY A 80 -6.30 -10.02 4.20
N ASP A 81 -6.79 -10.80 3.25
CA ASP A 81 -7.58 -12.00 3.52
C ASP A 81 -6.84 -12.88 4.55
N THR A 82 -7.53 -13.20 5.64
CA THR A 82 -6.93 -13.79 6.85
C THR A 82 -7.75 -14.98 7.29
N PHE A 83 -7.18 -16.18 7.28
CA PHE A 83 -7.93 -17.41 7.56
C PHE A 83 -7.70 -17.96 8.96
N GLY A 84 -8.70 -18.70 9.45
CA GLY A 84 -8.81 -19.21 10.81
C GLY A 84 -9.50 -20.56 10.89
N ALA A 85 -9.74 -21.06 12.11
CA ALA A 85 -10.43 -22.33 12.33
C ALA A 85 -11.85 -22.37 11.71
N GLY A 86 -12.51 -21.21 11.54
CA GLY A 86 -13.83 -21.08 10.92
C GLY A 86 -13.84 -20.87 9.40
N TRP A 87 -12.68 -20.86 8.73
CA TRP A 87 -12.62 -20.62 7.28
C TRP A 87 -12.86 -21.88 6.42
N ALA A 88 -13.11 -23.02 7.06
CA ALA A 88 -13.58 -24.22 6.37
C ALA A 88 -15.08 -24.07 6.06
N GLY A 89 -15.43 -23.80 4.79
CA GLY A 89 -16.81 -23.59 4.37
C GLY A 89 -16.97 -23.54 2.86
N SER A 90 -18.22 -23.45 2.41
CA SER A 90 -18.54 -23.30 0.99
C SER A 90 -18.33 -21.87 0.50
N ASP A 91 -18.32 -20.87 1.36
CA ASP A 91 -18.21 -19.47 0.92
C ASP A 91 -16.76 -18.99 0.88
N LEU A 92 -16.32 -18.58 -0.31
CA LEU A 92 -14.99 -18.06 -0.58
C LEU A 92 -15.10 -16.60 -1.03
N TYR A 93 -14.45 -15.71 -0.31
CA TYR A 93 -14.19 -14.34 -0.74
C TYR A 93 -12.73 -14.25 -1.19
N PHE A 94 -12.49 -13.54 -2.28
CA PHE A 94 -11.13 -13.31 -2.79
C PHE A 94 -11.08 -12.03 -3.62
N THR A 95 -9.91 -11.40 -3.69
CA THR A 95 -9.71 -10.25 -4.57
C THR A 95 -9.25 -10.69 -5.97
N MET A 96 -9.81 -10.09 -7.02
CA MET A 96 -9.38 -10.30 -8.41
C MET A 96 -8.99 -8.98 -9.07
N THR A 97 -7.81 -8.96 -9.69
CA THR A 97 -7.35 -7.84 -10.51
C THR A 97 -7.58 -8.14 -11.97
N GLN A 98 -8.22 -7.22 -12.69
CA GLN A 98 -8.38 -7.30 -14.14
C GLN A 98 -7.42 -6.33 -14.82
N TYR A 99 -6.60 -6.85 -15.74
CA TYR A 99 -5.53 -6.11 -16.40
C TYR A 99 -6.04 -4.91 -17.21
N ASP A 100 -7.14 -5.08 -17.92
CA ASP A 100 -7.77 -4.04 -18.74
C ASP A 100 -8.38 -2.91 -17.90
N ARG A 101 -8.84 -3.22 -16.69
CA ARG A 101 -9.57 -2.30 -15.81
C ARG A 101 -8.68 -1.60 -14.80
N TYR A 102 -7.51 -2.15 -14.47
CA TYR A 102 -6.65 -1.63 -13.40
C TYR A 102 -7.40 -1.40 -12.06
N ASN A 103 -8.40 -2.23 -11.78
CA ASN A 103 -9.14 -2.22 -10.53
C ASN A 103 -8.98 -3.56 -9.81
N VAL A 104 -9.05 -3.50 -8.48
CA VAL A 104 -9.24 -4.67 -7.62
C VAL A 104 -10.73 -4.78 -7.31
N SER A 105 -11.32 -5.94 -7.55
CA SER A 105 -12.71 -6.25 -7.20
C SER A 105 -12.77 -7.32 -6.12
N LEU A 106 -13.67 -7.16 -5.15
CA LEU A 106 -14.02 -8.22 -4.22
C LEU A 106 -14.93 -9.22 -4.95
N MET A 107 -14.50 -10.48 -4.99
CA MET A 107 -15.25 -11.58 -5.56
C MET A 107 -15.79 -12.46 -4.44
N HIS A 108 -16.94 -13.08 -4.70
CA HIS A 108 -17.55 -14.08 -3.83
C HIS A 108 -17.93 -15.29 -4.68
N ALA A 109 -17.63 -16.48 -4.17
CA ALA A 109 -18.00 -17.75 -4.78
C ALA A 109 -18.50 -18.71 -3.70
N THR A 110 -19.55 -19.46 -4.02
CA THR A 110 -20.03 -20.57 -3.18
C THR A 110 -19.61 -21.89 -3.83
N LEU A 111 -18.75 -22.63 -3.14
CA LEU A 111 -18.25 -23.94 -3.52
C LEU A 111 -19.31 -25.03 -3.32
N PRO A 112 -19.34 -26.05 -4.18
CA PRO A 112 -20.21 -27.21 -3.98
C PRO A 112 -19.92 -27.92 -2.65
N ALA A 113 -20.94 -28.55 -2.07
CA ALA A 113 -20.80 -29.31 -0.81
C ALA A 113 -19.72 -30.41 -0.88
N THR A 114 -19.42 -30.94 -2.07
CA THR A 114 -18.35 -31.92 -2.31
C THR A 114 -16.94 -31.34 -2.13
N SER A 115 -16.79 -30.02 -2.17
CA SER A 115 -15.51 -29.32 -2.04
C SER A 115 -15.18 -28.96 -0.59
N VAL A 116 -16.11 -29.14 0.34
CA VAL A 116 -15.96 -28.81 1.76
C VAL A 116 -15.73 -30.10 2.55
N ASN A 117 -14.52 -30.69 2.46
CA ASN A 117 -14.15 -31.84 3.27
C ASN A 117 -13.15 -31.43 4.37
N PRO A 118 -13.58 -31.33 5.65
CA PRO A 118 -12.72 -30.88 6.74
C PRO A 118 -11.66 -31.91 7.19
N ALA A 119 -11.66 -33.14 6.66
CA ALA A 119 -10.82 -34.23 7.15
C ALA A 119 -9.35 -34.19 6.69
N THR A 120 -8.92 -33.21 5.88
CA THR A 120 -7.57 -33.17 5.28
C THR A 120 -6.92 -31.78 5.27
N ALA A 121 -7.27 -30.90 6.21
CA ALA A 121 -6.43 -29.71 6.44
C ALA A 121 -5.16 -30.16 7.22
N PRO A 122 -3.94 -29.94 6.68
CA PRO A 122 -2.70 -30.23 7.41
C PRO A 122 -2.54 -29.36 8.66
#